data_AF-A0A7S2EJD9-F1
#
_entry.id   AF-A0A7S2EJD9-F1
#
_cell.length_a   1.000
_cell.length_b   1.000
_cell.length_c   1.000
_cell.angle_alpha   90.00
_cell.angle_beta   90.00
_cell.angle_gamma   90.00
#
_symmetry.space_group_name_H-M   'P 1'
#
loop_
_entity.id
_entity.type
_entity.pdbx_description
1 polymer ?
#
loop_
_entity_poly.entity_id
_entity_poly.type
_entity_poly.pdbx_seq_one_letter_code
_entity_poly.pdbx_strand_id
1 'polypeptide(L)'
;ILWTAAAGREMPPCFTSAAWAEEEIKTWTKPNDVIVSTGVKSGTNWMLYCSHQIRMKGAADADELFEDVNLVTPWMDLVQSRDGSWAKQKDRYNDTVLPDGSHLKDKWDSDRFPFRVFKSHYGPKETGGVISITGNPQLKFVAMARYGFDVVNSILPFFYN
;
A
#
# COMPACT_ATOMS: atom_id res chain seq x y z
N ILE A 1 8.61 -2.50 -8.38
CA ILE A 1 10.01 -3.01 -8.29
C ILE A 1 10.34 -4.00 -9.39
N LEU A 2 9.77 -5.21 -9.51
CA LEU A 2 10.19 -6.14 -10.58
C LEU A 2 9.72 -5.74 -11.99
N TRP A 3 8.53 -5.16 -12.17
CA TRP A 3 8.08 -4.63 -13.48
C TRP A 3 8.97 -3.46 -13.95
N THR A 4 9.27 -2.53 -13.06
CA THR A 4 10.12 -1.36 -13.31
C THR A 4 11.61 -1.74 -13.41
N ALA A 5 12.12 -2.59 -12.52
CA ALA A 5 13.54 -2.95 -12.43
C ALA A 5 13.95 -4.14 -13.30
N ALA A 6 13.04 -5.08 -13.61
CA ALA A 6 13.35 -6.23 -14.48
C ALA A 6 12.93 -6.03 -15.94
N ALA A 7 11.93 -5.18 -16.22
CA ALA A 7 11.52 -4.90 -17.60
C ALA A 7 11.88 -3.48 -18.10
N GLY A 8 12.37 -2.59 -17.22
CA GLY A 8 12.71 -1.21 -17.59
C GLY A 8 11.50 -0.38 -18.03
N ARG A 9 10.29 -0.79 -17.64
CA ARG A 9 9.03 -0.18 -18.07
C ARG A 9 8.41 0.65 -16.95
N GLU A 10 7.72 1.73 -17.32
CA GLU A 10 6.90 2.49 -16.39
C GLU A 10 5.81 1.60 -15.78
N MET A 11 5.40 1.91 -14.55
CA MET A 11 4.24 1.25 -13.93
C MET A 11 2.99 1.47 -14.79
N PRO A 12 2.04 0.51 -14.85
CA PRO A 12 0.82 0.68 -15.64
C PRO A 12 0.05 1.96 -15.27
N PRO A 13 -0.76 2.55 -16.18
CA PRO A 13 -1.48 3.81 -15.93
C PRO A 13 -2.44 3.81 -14.72
N CYS A 14 -2.80 2.63 -14.21
CA CYS A 14 -3.55 2.50 -12.97
C CYS A 14 -2.69 2.68 -11.71
N PHE A 15 -1.41 3.02 -11.84
CA PHE A 15 -0.51 3.33 -10.74
C PHE A 15 -0.07 4.80 -10.79
N THR A 16 -0.03 5.44 -9.63
CA THR A 16 0.47 6.80 -9.48
C THR A 16 1.60 6.89 -8.44
N SER A 17 2.69 7.56 -8.82
CA SER A 17 3.75 7.93 -7.88
C SER A 17 3.45 9.23 -7.14
N ALA A 18 2.44 9.99 -7.56
CA ALA A 18 2.17 11.33 -7.03
C ALA A 18 1.86 11.34 -5.53
N ALA A 19 1.22 10.28 -5.01
CA ALA A 19 0.95 10.12 -3.59
C ALA A 19 2.23 10.10 -2.72
N TRP A 20 3.35 9.66 -3.31
CA TRP A 20 4.63 9.43 -2.64
C TRP A 20 5.63 10.57 -2.83
N ALA A 21 5.23 11.65 -3.52
CA ALA A 21 6.04 12.84 -3.63
C ALA A 21 6.38 13.37 -2.22
N GLU A 22 7.60 13.86 -2.05
CA GLU A 22 8.19 14.11 -0.72
C GLU A 22 7.40 15.11 0.14
N GLU A 23 6.79 16.11 -0.47
CA GLU A 23 5.90 17.03 0.24
C GLU A 23 4.47 16.49 0.36
N GLU A 24 4.02 15.69 -0.60
CA GLU A 24 2.66 15.15 -0.62
C GLU A 24 2.45 14.08 0.46
N ILE A 25 3.40 13.14 0.60
CA ILE A 25 3.34 12.07 1.60
C ILE A 25 3.13 12.61 3.02
N LYS A 26 3.71 13.78 3.33
CA LYS A 26 3.59 14.45 4.63
C LYS A 26 2.19 14.97 4.92
N THR A 27 1.35 15.16 3.91
CA THR A 27 0.01 15.73 4.07
C THR A 27 -1.05 14.71 4.50
N TRP A 28 -0.78 13.42 4.37
CA TRP A 28 -1.75 12.36 4.66
C TRP A 28 -1.23 11.25 5.58
N THR A 29 0.09 11.15 5.77
CA THR A 29 0.71 10.25 6.76
C THR A 29 0.73 10.84 8.18
N LYS A 30 0.93 9.97 9.16
CA LYS A 30 1.06 10.27 10.60
C LYS A 30 2.35 9.62 11.11
N PRO A 31 2.93 10.11 12.23
CA PRO A 31 4.06 9.45 12.87
C PRO A 31 3.74 7.97 13.19
N ASN A 32 4.73 7.10 12.99
CA ASN A 32 4.66 5.64 13.17
C ASN A 32 3.81 4.87 12.17
N ASP A 33 3.25 5.52 11.14
CA ASP A 33 2.65 4.78 10.03
C ASP A 33 3.69 3.85 9.37
N VAL A 34 3.22 2.69 8.92
CA VAL A 34 4.02 1.65 8.30
C VAL A 34 3.70 1.56 6.82
N ILE A 35 4.71 1.60 5.97
CA ILE A 35 4.58 1.36 4.52
C ILE A 35 5.15 -0.03 4.21
N VAL A 36 4.29 -0.93 3.77
CA VAL A 36 4.65 -2.25 3.25
C VAL A 36 4.88 -2.12 1.75
N SER A 37 6.15 -1.97 1.37
CA SER A 37 6.63 -1.85 0.00
C SER A 37 6.98 -3.23 -0.54
N THR A 38 6.16 -3.77 -1.44
CA THR A 38 6.35 -5.12 -1.99
C THR A 38 6.55 -5.10 -3.50
N GLY A 39 7.42 -5.97 -4.00
CA GLY A 39 7.37 -6.32 -5.43
C GLY A 39 5.97 -6.81 -5.83
N VAL A 40 5.53 -6.44 -7.04
CA VAL A 40 4.27 -6.95 -7.60
C VAL A 40 4.33 -8.48 -7.64
N LYS A 41 3.28 -9.14 -7.15
CA LYS A 41 3.21 -10.62 -7.00
C LYS A 41 4.32 -11.24 -6.13
N SER A 42 4.93 -10.46 -5.24
CA SER A 42 5.97 -10.96 -4.34
C SER A 42 5.46 -11.43 -2.99
N GLY A 43 4.14 -11.52 -2.76
CA GLY A 43 3.56 -11.95 -1.46
C GLY A 43 2.89 -10.83 -0.67
N THR A 44 2.41 -9.78 -1.34
CA THR A 44 1.83 -8.58 -0.72
C THR A 44 0.73 -8.88 0.29
N ASN A 45 -0.26 -9.73 -0.05
CA ASN A 45 -1.37 -10.04 0.86
C ASN A 45 -0.88 -10.71 2.16
N TRP A 46 0.08 -11.62 2.05
CA TRP A 46 0.68 -12.29 3.21
C TRP A 46 1.42 -11.29 4.11
N MET A 47 2.21 -10.38 3.53
CA MET A 47 2.92 -9.37 4.31
C MET A 47 1.98 -8.37 4.99
N LEU A 48 0.91 -7.97 4.32
CA LEU A 48 -0.10 -7.09 4.90
C LEU A 48 -0.84 -7.80 6.04
N TYR A 49 -1.15 -9.08 5.89
CA TYR A 49 -1.69 -9.93 6.96
C TYR A 49 -0.74 -10.00 8.17
N CYS A 50 0.53 -10.34 7.96
CA CYS A 50 1.51 -10.39 9.05
C CYS A 50 1.68 -9.03 9.73
N SER A 51 1.72 -7.95 8.94
CA SER A 51 1.84 -6.58 9.47
C SER A 51 0.61 -6.18 10.29
N HIS A 52 -0.58 -6.59 9.88
CA HIS A 52 -1.80 -6.42 10.66
C HIS A 52 -1.78 -7.23 11.96
N GLN A 53 -1.34 -8.49 11.92
CA GLN A 53 -1.27 -9.32 13.12
C GLN A 53 -0.28 -8.73 14.15
N ILE A 54 0.85 -8.19 13.69
CA ILE A 54 1.80 -7.44 14.54
C ILE A 54 1.15 -6.17 15.10
N ARG A 55 0.44 -5.40 14.24
CA ARG A 55 -0.31 -4.19 14.64
C ARG A 55 -1.31 -4.50 15.76
N MET A 56 -1.96 -5.65 15.69
CA MET A 56 -2.93 -6.11 16.69
C MET A 56 -2.29 -6.88 17.86
N LYS A 57 -0.96 -7.03 17.90
CA LYS A 57 -0.22 -7.82 18.90
C LYS A 57 -0.73 -9.26 19.06
N GLY A 58 -1.21 -9.86 17.97
CA GLY A 58 -1.85 -11.17 18.02
C GLY A 58 -3.21 -11.18 18.71
N ALA A 59 -3.73 -10.07 19.24
CA ALA A 59 -5.07 -10.04 19.85
C ALA A 59 -6.21 -10.30 18.85
N ALA A 60 -5.88 -10.33 17.56
CA ALA A 60 -6.70 -10.86 16.48
C ALA A 60 -6.57 -12.38 16.33
N ASP A 61 -6.44 -13.11 17.44
CA ASP A 61 -6.41 -14.58 17.50
C ASP A 61 -7.70 -15.21 16.93
N ALA A 62 -8.77 -14.42 16.76
CA ALA A 62 -9.89 -14.73 15.89
C ALA A 62 -9.78 -13.89 14.60
N ASP A 63 -9.73 -14.56 13.44
CA ASP A 63 -9.82 -13.95 12.10
C ASP A 63 -11.01 -12.97 11.92
N GLU A 64 -11.92 -12.89 12.89
CA GLU A 64 -12.99 -11.91 13.03
C GLU A 64 -12.51 -10.44 13.01
N LEU A 65 -11.24 -10.15 13.36
CA LEU A 65 -10.68 -8.80 13.25
C LEU A 65 -9.96 -8.54 11.92
N PHE A 66 -9.74 -9.58 11.10
CA PHE A 66 -9.13 -9.44 9.79
C PHE A 66 -10.22 -9.25 8.73
N GLU A 67 -10.88 -8.08 8.77
CA GLU A 67 -11.61 -7.55 7.61
C GLU A 67 -10.68 -7.56 6.38
N ASP A 68 -11.26 -7.58 5.17
CA ASP A 68 -10.48 -7.61 3.93
C ASP A 68 -9.30 -6.64 4.03
N VAL A 69 -8.11 -7.17 3.84
CA VAL A 69 -6.86 -6.43 4.00
C VAL A 69 -6.83 -5.18 3.13
N ASN A 70 -7.54 -5.16 2.00
CA ASN A 70 -7.64 -4.00 1.12
C ASN A 70 -8.51 -2.87 1.72
N LEU A 71 -9.38 -3.15 2.69
CA LEU A 71 -10.14 -2.15 3.43
C LEU A 71 -9.34 -1.54 4.58
N VAL A 72 -8.52 -2.34 5.28
CA VAL A 72 -7.77 -1.88 6.47
C VAL A 72 -6.30 -1.55 6.21
N THR A 73 -5.82 -1.80 4.98
CA THR A 73 -4.49 -1.42 4.50
C THR A 73 -4.57 -0.57 3.22
N PRO A 74 -4.67 0.76 3.34
CA PRO A 74 -4.77 1.67 2.21
C PRO A 74 -3.69 1.47 1.13
N TRP A 75 -4.09 1.50 -0.15
CA TRP A 75 -3.19 1.37 -1.29
C TRP A 75 -3.15 2.66 -2.12
N MET A 76 -2.19 3.53 -1.80
CA MET A 76 -2.11 4.87 -2.36
C MET A 76 -1.62 4.91 -3.81
N ASP A 77 -0.94 3.85 -4.29
CA ASP A 77 -0.49 3.79 -5.67
C ASP A 77 -1.65 3.58 -6.65
N LEU A 78 -2.69 2.83 -6.26
CA LEU A 78 -3.68 2.35 -7.20
C LEU A 78 -4.65 3.48 -7.53
N VAL A 79 -4.67 3.97 -8.76
CA VAL A 79 -5.65 4.93 -9.26
C VAL A 79 -7.02 4.27 -9.39
N GLN A 80 -7.94 4.63 -8.50
CA GLN A 80 -9.30 4.05 -8.45
C GLN A 80 -10.32 4.83 -9.30
N SER A 81 -9.97 6.02 -9.79
CA SER A 81 -10.88 6.89 -10.55
C SER A 81 -10.50 6.99 -12.03
N ARG A 82 -11.51 7.09 -12.90
CA ARG A 82 -11.32 7.22 -14.36
C ARG A 82 -10.63 8.52 -14.79
N ASP A 83 -10.70 9.55 -13.95
CA ASP A 83 -10.09 10.86 -14.19
C ASP A 83 -8.66 10.99 -13.65
N GLY A 84 -8.12 9.92 -13.04
CA GLY A 84 -6.68 9.64 -12.98
C GLY A 84 -5.83 10.48 -12.02
N SER A 85 -6.34 11.58 -11.46
CA SER A 85 -5.50 12.46 -10.64
C SER A 85 -5.47 12.05 -9.16
N TRP A 86 -4.27 12.10 -8.59
CA TRP A 86 -4.08 11.86 -7.16
C TRP A 86 -4.91 12.79 -6.28
N ALA A 87 -5.01 14.08 -6.62
CA ALA A 87 -5.79 15.04 -5.83
C ALA A 87 -7.26 14.60 -5.66
N LYS A 88 -7.93 14.23 -6.76
CA LYS A 88 -9.31 13.76 -6.70
C LYS A 88 -9.45 12.42 -5.98
N GLN A 89 -8.45 11.55 -6.11
CA GLN A 89 -8.45 10.29 -5.40
C GLN A 89 -8.30 10.48 -3.89
N LYS A 90 -7.40 11.38 -3.47
CA LYS A 90 -7.21 11.75 -2.07
C LYS A 90 -8.49 12.33 -1.47
N ASP A 91 -9.19 13.19 -2.21
CA ASP A 91 -10.50 13.73 -1.80
C ASP A 91 -11.51 12.58 -1.59
N ARG A 92 -11.60 11.65 -2.55
CA ARG A 92 -12.49 10.48 -2.44
C ARG A 92 -12.20 9.62 -1.23
N TYR A 93 -10.95 9.49 -0.79
CA TYR A 93 -10.67 8.71 0.42
C TYR A 93 -11.30 9.31 1.68
N ASN A 94 -11.50 10.62 1.74
CA ASN A 94 -12.20 11.27 2.85
C ASN A 94 -13.73 11.08 2.75
N ASP A 95 -14.27 11.07 1.53
CA ASP A 95 -15.73 11.07 1.30
C ASP A 95 -16.33 9.69 0.96
N THR A 96 -15.50 8.65 0.80
CA THR A 96 -15.99 7.30 0.46
C THR A 96 -16.76 6.71 1.63
N VAL A 97 -18.06 6.49 1.42
CA VAL A 97 -18.95 5.79 2.34
C VAL A 97 -19.09 4.33 1.91
N LEU A 98 -18.87 3.41 2.84
CA LEU A 98 -18.97 1.97 2.66
C LEU A 98 -20.44 1.49 2.71
N PRO A 99 -20.74 0.26 2.27
CA PRO A 99 -22.11 -0.27 2.30
C PRO A 99 -22.76 -0.31 3.69
N ASP A 100 -21.96 -0.35 4.76
CA ASP A 100 -22.41 -0.30 6.15
C ASP A 100 -22.69 1.14 6.66
N GLY A 101 -22.51 2.15 5.80
CA GLY A 101 -22.70 3.57 6.11
C GLY A 101 -21.49 4.24 6.79
N SER A 102 -20.42 3.49 7.10
CA SER A 102 -19.19 4.05 7.67
C SER A 102 -18.31 4.71 6.61
N HIS A 103 -17.45 5.67 7.00
CA HIS A 103 -16.46 6.21 6.09
C HIS A 103 -15.23 5.29 6.00
N LEU A 104 -14.69 5.11 4.79
CA LEU A 104 -13.49 4.31 4.55
C LEU A 104 -12.31 4.80 5.40
N LYS A 105 -12.16 6.12 5.54
CA LYS A 105 -11.11 6.73 6.34
C LYS A 105 -11.19 6.38 7.82
N ASP A 106 -12.39 6.21 8.36
CA ASP A 106 -12.59 5.85 9.77
C ASP A 106 -12.07 4.42 10.06
N LYS A 107 -12.11 3.53 9.05
CA LYS A 107 -11.49 2.21 9.16
C LYS A 107 -9.98 2.33 9.26
N TRP A 108 -9.36 3.22 8.49
CA TRP A 108 -7.90 3.41 8.50
C TRP A 108 -7.42 4.12 9.75
N ASP A 109 -8.15 5.16 10.18
CA ASP A 109 -7.84 6.00 11.32
C ASP A 109 -8.48 5.47 12.63
N SER A 110 -8.98 4.23 12.65
CA SER A 110 -9.63 3.63 13.80
C SER A 110 -8.70 3.58 15.03
N ASP A 111 -9.20 4.01 16.19
CA ASP A 111 -8.49 3.94 17.48
C ASP A 111 -8.14 2.51 17.91
N ARG A 112 -8.75 1.51 17.28
CA ARG A 112 -8.38 0.09 17.46
C ARG A 112 -6.97 -0.23 16.96
N PHE A 113 -6.45 0.60 16.05
CA PHE A 113 -5.15 0.40 15.43
C PHE A 113 -4.11 1.35 16.04
N PRO A 114 -3.04 0.85 16.65
CA PRO A 114 -2.00 1.71 17.23
C PRO A 114 -1.20 2.50 16.18
N PHE A 115 -1.26 2.09 14.91
CA PHE A 115 -0.66 2.75 13.75
C PHE A 115 -1.32 2.25 12.46
N ARG A 116 -1.15 2.96 11.35
CA ARG A 116 -1.72 2.55 10.05
C ARG A 116 -0.71 1.75 9.24
N VAL A 117 -1.21 0.88 8.37
CA VAL A 117 -0.40 0.07 7.47
C VAL A 117 -0.82 0.37 6.04
N PHE A 118 0.09 0.88 5.22
CA PHE A 118 -0.13 1.20 3.82
C PHE A 118 0.53 0.14 2.93
N LYS A 119 -0.10 -0.13 1.79
CA LYS A 119 0.46 -0.95 0.71
C LYS A 119 1.13 -0.05 -0.32
N SER A 120 2.32 -0.44 -0.78
CA SER A 120 2.90 0.09 -2.01
C SER A 120 3.65 -0.97 -2.83
N HIS A 121 3.73 -0.74 -4.14
CA HIS A 121 4.60 -1.44 -5.08
C HIS A 121 5.79 -0.61 -5.56
N TYR A 122 5.87 0.63 -5.09
CA TYR A 122 7.04 1.47 -5.23
C TYR A 122 8.05 1.16 -4.13
N GLY A 123 9.33 1.18 -4.53
CA GLY A 123 10.44 0.99 -3.60
C GLY A 123 10.99 2.32 -3.05
N PRO A 124 12.03 2.21 -2.21
CA PRO A 124 12.79 3.35 -1.70
C PRO A 124 13.44 4.14 -2.83
N LYS A 125 13.41 5.48 -2.75
CA LYS A 125 14.05 6.38 -3.72
C LYS A 125 15.55 6.15 -3.81
N GLU A 126 16.18 5.81 -2.69
CA GLU A 126 17.61 5.53 -2.54
C GLU A 126 18.07 4.30 -3.34
N THR A 127 17.14 3.42 -3.74
CA THR A 127 17.41 2.23 -4.57
C THR A 127 16.69 2.29 -5.93
N GLY A 128 16.33 3.49 -6.39
CA GLY A 128 15.70 3.71 -7.70
C GLY A 128 14.17 3.64 -7.71
N GLY A 129 13.53 3.64 -6.53
CA GLY A 129 12.09 3.80 -6.37
C GLY A 129 11.66 5.27 -6.27
N VAL A 130 10.51 5.53 -5.65
CA VAL A 130 9.97 6.90 -5.51
C VAL A 130 9.74 7.33 -4.06
N ILE A 131 9.72 6.40 -3.11
CA ILE A 131 9.41 6.73 -1.72
C ILE A 131 10.68 7.12 -0.99
N SER A 132 10.79 8.38 -0.55
CA SER A 132 11.94 8.87 0.21
C SER A 132 11.88 8.34 1.64
N ILE A 133 12.73 7.37 2.00
CA ILE A 133 12.82 6.87 3.38
C ILE A 133 13.51 7.90 4.26
N THR A 134 14.63 8.44 3.79
CA THR A 134 15.44 9.41 4.53
C THR A 134 14.73 10.75 4.75
N GLY A 135 13.87 11.16 3.81
CA GLY A 135 13.02 12.36 3.94
C GLY A 135 11.79 12.17 4.84
N ASN A 136 11.50 10.94 5.30
CA ASN A 136 10.35 10.62 6.14
C ASN A 136 10.74 9.73 7.35
N PRO A 137 11.64 10.18 8.24
CA PRO A 137 12.16 9.38 9.35
C PRO A 137 11.10 8.96 10.39
N GLN A 138 9.95 9.64 10.40
CA GLN A 138 8.80 9.32 11.26
C GLN A 138 8.01 8.09 10.79
N LEU A 139 8.21 7.65 9.54
CA LEU A 139 7.54 6.49 8.97
C LEU A 139 8.40 5.23 9.15
N LYS A 140 7.75 4.07 9.18
CA LYS A 140 8.41 2.76 9.18
C LYS A 140 8.22 2.10 7.83
N PHE A 141 9.22 1.36 7.39
CA PHE A 141 9.22 0.72 6.07
C PHE A 141 9.47 -0.78 6.22
N VAL A 142 8.62 -1.57 5.58
CA VAL A 142 8.78 -3.01 5.44
C VAL A 142 8.89 -3.32 3.96
N ALA A 143 10.09 -3.70 3.51
CA ALA A 143 10.34 -4.07 2.13
C ALA A 143 10.25 -5.58 1.96
N MET A 144 9.57 -6.04 0.89
CA MET A 144 9.55 -7.45 0.51
C MET A 144 9.95 -7.63 -0.95
N ALA A 145 10.91 -8.50 -1.17
CA ALA A 145 11.33 -8.96 -2.49
C ALA A 145 11.11 -10.48 -2.60
N ARG A 146 10.95 -10.95 -3.85
CA ARG A 146 10.88 -12.36 -4.21
C ARG A 146 11.78 -12.59 -5.40
N TYR A 147 12.32 -13.82 -5.52
CA TYR A 147 13.12 -14.22 -6.66
C TYR A 147 12.42 -13.92 -7.99
N GLY A 148 13.17 -13.40 -8.97
CA GLY A 148 12.58 -12.80 -10.17
C GLY A 148 11.78 -13.77 -11.03
N PHE A 149 12.27 -14.99 -11.24
CA PHE A 149 11.57 -15.99 -12.06
C PHE A 149 10.26 -16.45 -11.42
N ASP A 150 10.21 -16.54 -10.10
CA ASP A 150 8.98 -16.83 -9.38
C ASP A 150 7.92 -15.73 -9.57
N VAL A 151 8.36 -14.48 -9.57
CA VAL A 151 7.47 -13.33 -9.80
C VAL A 151 6.91 -13.37 -11.21
N VAL A 152 7.75 -13.66 -12.22
CA VAL A 152 7.28 -13.83 -13.61
C VAL A 152 6.24 -14.94 -13.69
N ASN A 153 6.54 -16.13 -13.14
CA ASN A 153 5.61 -17.26 -13.10
C ASN A 153 4.30 -16.91 -12.37
N SER A 154 4.34 -16.05 -11.37
CA SER A 154 3.14 -15.59 -10.65
C SER A 154 2.36 -14.49 -11.37
N ILE A 155 2.99 -13.74 -12.28
CA ILE A 155 2.35 -12.70 -13.08
C ILE A 155 1.57 -13.32 -14.24
N LEU A 156 2.09 -14.36 -14.89
CA LEU A 156 1.48 -14.95 -16.08
C LEU A 156 -0.01 -15.31 -15.87
N PRO A 157 -0.42 -16.08 -14.84
CA PRO A 157 -1.83 -16.44 -14.67
C PRO A 157 -2.77 -15.25 -14.40
N PHE A 158 -2.23 -14.07 -14.02
CA PHE A 158 -3.04 -12.89 -13.75
C PHE A 158 -3.49 -12.16 -15.03
N PHE A 159 -2.75 -12.31 -16.13
CA PHE A 159 -3.04 -11.64 -17.40
C PHE A 159 -3.54 -12.59 -18.49
N TYR A 160 -3.38 -13.90 -18.31
CA TYR A 160 -3.79 -14.92 -19.29
C TYR A 160 -5.09 -15.66 -18.91
N ASN A 161 -5.73 -15.29 -17.80
CA ASN A 161 -7.10 -15.67 -17.44
C ASN A 161 -8.04 -14.49 -17.66
#